data_AF-A0A6P7Y6X1-F1
#
_entry.id   AF-A0A6P7Y6X1-F1
#
_cell.length_a   1.000
_cell.length_b   1.000
_cell.length_c   1.000
_cell.angle_alpha   90.00
_cell.angle_beta   90.00
_cell.angle_gamma   90.00
#
_symmetry.space_group_name_H-M   'P 1'
#
loop_
_entity.id
_entity.type
_entity.pdbx_description
1 polymer ?
#
loop_
_entity_poly.entity_id
_entity_poly.type
_entity_poly.pdbx_seq_one_letter_code
_entity_poly.pdbx_strand_id
1 'polypeptide(L)'
;MRALFALTFLLIMTDQRFSEADPSSASPGSAARSAWCTQHKTLHTHLDAIEEKVEKTVEYLYSEVKTLLDTITDTAQSPPLPTGIPILDIFDDDSS
;
A
#
# COMPACT_ATOMS: atom_id res chain seq x y z
N MET A 1 5.78 14.45 -5.82
CA MET A 1 5.14 13.62 -4.76
C MET A 1 6.16 13.17 -3.72
N ARG A 2 7.17 12.36 -4.07
CA ARG A 2 8.23 11.90 -3.14
C ARG A 2 8.96 13.03 -2.39
N ALA A 3 9.34 14.10 -3.10
CA ALA A 3 10.02 15.25 -2.50
C ALA A 3 9.14 16.05 -1.50
N LEU A 4 7.82 16.07 -1.70
CA LEU A 4 6.90 16.78 -0.79
C LEU A 4 6.79 16.05 0.55
N PHE A 5 6.71 14.72 0.53
CA PHE A 5 6.73 13.89 1.75
C PHE A 5 8.08 13.97 2.49
N ALA A 6 9.19 13.98 1.76
CA ALA A 6 10.51 14.13 2.38
C ALA A 6 10.65 15.50 3.09
N LEU A 7 10.15 16.58 2.47
CA LEU A 7 10.21 17.92 3.05
C LEU A 7 9.33 18.07 4.30
N THR A 8 8.09 17.55 4.28
CA THR A 8 7.22 17.58 5.46
C THR A 8 7.77 16.72 6.60
N PHE A 9 8.39 15.58 6.27
CA PHE A 9 9.03 14.71 7.24
C PHE A 9 10.25 15.36 7.91
N LEU A 10 11.10 16.04 7.14
CA LEU A 10 12.25 16.78 7.68
C LEU A 10 11.82 17.90 8.64
N LEU A 11 10.71 18.60 8.34
CA LEU A 11 10.17 19.65 9.21
C LEU A 11 9.71 19.11 10.57
N ILE A 12 9.07 17.94 10.60
CA ILE A 12 8.61 17.28 11.83
C ILE A 12 9.81 16.89 12.71
N MET A 13 10.92 16.46 12.11
CA MET A 13 12.14 16.08 12.84
C MET A 13 12.86 17.26 13.48
N THR A 14 12.76 18.46 12.89
CA THR A 14 13.40 19.67 13.43
C THR A 14 12.68 20.28 14.63
N ASP A 15 11.37 20.04 14.75
CA ASP A 15 10.53 20.60 15.83
C ASP A 15 10.93 20.05 17.23
N GLN A 16 11.48 18.83 17.28
CA GLN A 16 11.91 18.19 18.54
C GLN A 16 13.27 18.65 19.10
N ARG A 17 13.97 19.59 18.44
CA ARG A 17 15.33 20.05 18.82
C ARG A 17 15.35 21.35 19.63
N PHE A 18 14.21 21.97 19.92
CA PHE A 18 14.15 23.24 20.66
C PHE A 18 13.43 23.08 22.00
N SER A 19 14.09 22.43 22.96
CA SER A 19 13.76 22.60 24.37
C SER A 19 15.00 23.11 25.09
N GLU A 20 14.88 24.36 25.54
CA GLU A 20 15.82 25.23 26.23
C GLU A 20 16.73 24.49 27.23
N ALA A 21 18.06 24.63 27.10
CA ALA A 21 19.04 24.05 28.00
C ALA A 21 19.51 25.08 29.04
N ASP A 22 19.09 24.91 30.29
CA ASP A 22 19.55 25.66 31.46
C ASP A 22 20.97 25.19 31.87
N PRO A 23 22.00 26.06 31.96
CA PRO A 23 23.38 25.64 32.13
C PRO A 23 23.76 25.47 33.60
N SER A 24 23.14 24.55 34.32
CA SER A 24 23.68 24.06 35.60
C SER A 24 23.03 22.77 36.07
N SER A 25 23.55 21.64 35.59
CA SER A 25 23.52 20.39 36.35
C SER A 25 24.54 19.41 35.78
N ALA A 26 25.38 18.88 36.67
CA ALA A 26 26.37 17.86 36.36
C ALA A 26 25.71 16.67 35.64
N SER A 27 26.28 16.32 34.50
CA SER A 27 25.71 15.49 33.43
C SER A 27 25.43 14.03 33.82
N PRO A 28 24.16 13.58 33.80
CA PRO A 28 23.75 12.20 33.48
C PRO A 28 23.62 12.00 31.95
N GLY A 29 24.02 13.00 31.15
CA GLY A 29 23.66 13.18 29.75
C GLY A 29 24.23 12.15 28.77
N SER A 30 25.18 11.31 29.16
CA SER A 30 25.72 10.24 28.29
C SER A 30 24.70 9.11 28.09
N ALA A 31 24.09 8.63 29.18
CA ALA A 31 23.12 7.55 29.14
C ALA A 31 21.83 7.98 28.42
N ALA A 32 21.31 9.16 28.75
CA ALA A 32 20.13 9.74 28.10
C ALA A 32 20.35 9.99 26.59
N ARG A 33 21.54 10.47 26.19
CA ARG A 33 21.89 10.62 24.75
C ARG A 33 22.04 9.27 24.05
N SER A 34 22.61 8.26 24.70
CA SER A 34 22.74 6.92 24.11
C SER A 34 21.39 6.22 23.91
N ALA A 35 20.46 6.43 24.86
CA ALA A 35 19.07 5.98 24.74
C ALA A 35 18.36 6.69 23.59
N TRP A 36 18.54 8.00 23.44
CA TRP A 36 18.02 8.78 22.31
C TRP A 36 18.57 8.29 20.97
N CYS A 37 19.88 8.06 20.86
CA CYS A 37 20.51 7.53 19.64
C CYS A 37 19.97 6.14 19.28
N THR A 38 19.69 5.31 20.29
CA THR A 38 19.12 3.97 20.08
C THR A 38 17.67 4.05 19.63
N GLN A 39 16.86 4.88 20.29
CA GLN A 39 15.46 5.14 19.92
C GLN A 39 15.35 5.70 18.51
N HIS A 40 16.23 6.61 18.12
CA HIS A 40 16.27 7.18 16.77
C HIS A 40 16.60 6.11 15.72
N LYS A 41 17.55 5.21 15.98
CA LYS A 41 17.84 4.07 15.09
C LYS A 41 16.63 3.15 14.94
N THR A 42 15.97 2.80 16.03
CA THR A 42 14.74 1.98 16.00
C THR A 42 13.63 2.63 15.19
N LEU A 43 13.46 3.96 15.32
CA LEU A 43 12.49 4.72 14.54
C LEU A 43 12.80 4.64 13.04
N HIS A 44 14.05 4.86 12.63
CA HIS A 44 14.46 4.74 11.23
C HIS A 44 14.21 3.33 10.68
N THR A 45 14.59 2.28 11.42
CA THR A 45 14.32 0.89 10.99
C THR A 45 12.83 0.60 10.83
N HIS A 46 11.98 1.15 11.71
CA HIS A 46 10.54 0.97 11.59
C HIS A 46 9.96 1.73 10.39
N LEU A 47 10.49 2.92 10.08
CA LEU A 47 10.10 3.69 8.91
C LEU A 47 10.53 2.99 7.62
N ASP A 48 11.75 2.45 7.55
CA ASP A 48 12.22 1.68 6.40
C ASP A 48 11.30 0.46 6.15
N ALA A 49 10.92 -0.25 7.21
CA ALA A 49 10.00 -1.38 7.12
C ALA A 49 8.58 -0.96 6.66
N ILE A 50 8.09 0.21 7.09
CA ILE A 50 6.82 0.76 6.62
C ILE A 50 6.92 1.15 5.16
N GLU A 51 7.97 1.86 4.75
CA GLU A 51 8.19 2.29 3.37
C GLU A 51 8.22 1.10 2.42
N GLU A 52 9.00 0.07 2.76
CA GLU A 52 9.08 -1.18 2.00
C GLU A 52 7.71 -1.86 1.89
N LYS A 53 6.97 -1.94 3.02
CA LYS A 53 5.64 -2.55 3.03
C LYS A 53 4.66 -1.76 2.16
N VAL A 54 4.68 -0.43 2.24
CA VAL A 54 3.82 0.43 1.44
C VAL A 54 4.16 0.25 -0.04
N GLU A 55 5.42 0.31 -0.43
CA GLU A 55 5.86 0.11 -1.82
C GLU A 55 5.38 -1.24 -2.37
N LYS A 56 5.64 -2.34 -1.65
CA LYS A 56 5.19 -3.69 -2.04
C LYS A 56 3.67 -3.80 -2.17
N THR A 57 2.92 -3.21 -1.24
CA THR A 57 1.45 -3.26 -1.31
C THR A 57 0.91 -2.47 -2.49
N VAL A 58 1.51 -1.32 -2.81
CA VAL A 58 1.13 -0.51 -3.97
C VAL A 58 1.42 -1.25 -5.27
N GLU A 59 2.59 -1.86 -5.39
CA GLU A 59 2.94 -2.68 -6.57
C GLU A 59 2.02 -3.89 -6.72
N TYR A 60 1.73 -4.60 -5.62
CA TYR A 60 0.80 -5.73 -5.62
C TYR A 60 -0.60 -5.31 -6.08
N LEU A 61 -1.17 -4.25 -5.49
CA LEU A 61 -2.49 -3.73 -5.87
C LEU A 61 -2.54 -3.31 -7.34
N TYR A 62 -1.48 -2.66 -7.83
CA TYR A 62 -1.38 -2.29 -9.25
C TYR A 62 -1.43 -3.53 -10.15
N SER A 63 -0.72 -4.60 -9.78
CA SER A 63 -0.72 -5.86 -10.54
C SER A 63 -2.08 -6.57 -10.51
N GLU A 64 -2.78 -6.56 -9.36
CA GLU A 64 -4.12 -7.13 -9.25
C GLU A 64 -5.13 -6.37 -10.11
N VAL A 65 -5.11 -5.03 -10.05
CA VAL A 65 -6.00 -4.19 -10.86
C VAL A 65 -5.74 -4.41 -12.35
N LYS A 66 -4.47 -4.48 -12.75
CA LYS A 66 -4.11 -4.76 -14.14
C LYS A 66 -4.59 -6.14 -14.60
N THR A 67 -4.36 -7.18 -13.78
CA THR A 67 -4.79 -8.55 -14.08
C THR A 67 -6.31 -8.66 -14.19
N LEU A 68 -7.03 -8.00 -13.28
CA LEU A 68 -8.48 -7.96 -13.30
C LEU A 68 -9.00 -7.27 -14.57
N LEU A 69 -8.40 -6.14 -14.96
CA LEU A 69 -8.78 -5.42 -16.17
C LEU A 69 -8.51 -6.24 -17.44
N ASP A 70 -7.35 -6.91 -17.51
CA ASP A 70 -6.99 -7.78 -18.63
C ASP A 70 -8.00 -8.93 -18.76
N THR A 71 -8.42 -9.54 -17.64
CA THR A 71 -9.44 -10.61 -17.59
C THR A 71 -10.81 -10.15 -18.08
N ILE A 72 -11.27 -8.98 -17.64
CA ILE A 72 -12.55 -8.40 -18.08
C ILE A 72 -12.51 -8.12 -19.58
N THR A 73 -11.40 -7.58 -20.07
CA THR A 73 -11.23 -7.27 -21.50
C THR A 73 -11.28 -8.51 -22.35
N ASP A 74 -10.59 -9.58 -21.96
CA ASP A 74 -10.60 -10.87 -22.65
C ASP A 74 -12.00 -11.52 -22.64
N THR A 75 -12.69 -11.46 -21.49
CA THR A 75 -14.06 -11.95 -21.36
C THR A 75 -15.03 -11.17 -22.24
N ALA A 76 -14.90 -9.84 -22.31
CA ALA A 76 -15.74 -8.98 -23.14
C ALA A 76 -15.48 -9.16 -24.65
N GLN A 77 -14.28 -9.62 -25.02
CA GLN A 77 -13.92 -9.94 -26.41
C GLN A 77 -14.33 -11.35 -26.83
N SER A 78 -14.70 -12.21 -25.87
CA SER A 78 -15.23 -13.54 -26.18
C SER A 78 -16.59 -13.40 -26.88
N PRO A 79 -16.82 -14.06 -28.03
CA PRO A 79 -18.10 -13.98 -28.72
C PRO A 79 -19.21 -14.55 -27.83
N PRO A 80 -20.45 -14.01 -27.91
CA PRO A 80 -21.57 -14.59 -27.19
C PRO A 80 -21.72 -16.06 -27.57
N LEU A 81 -21.90 -16.93 -26.57
CA LEU A 81 -22.18 -18.35 -26.78
C LEU A 81 -23.38 -18.47 -27.75
N PRO A 82 -23.34 -19.36 -28.76
CA PRO A 82 -24.43 -19.47 -29.72
C PRO A 82 -25.77 -19.73 -29.01
N THR A 83 -26.63 -18.71 -28.96
CA THR A 83 -28.02 -18.82 -28.51
C THR A 83 -28.80 -19.53 -29.61
N GLY A 84 -28.60 -20.84 -29.71
CA GLY A 84 -29.11 -21.63 -30.83
C GLY A 84 -29.12 -23.13 -30.56
N ILE A 85 -29.27 -23.55 -29.29
CA ILE A 85 -29.74 -24.91 -29.01
C ILE A 85 -31.25 -24.86 -29.28
N PRO A 86 -31.77 -25.52 -30.33
CA PRO A 86 -33.20 -25.65 -30.52
C PRO A 86 -33.73 -26.43 -29.32
N ILE A 87 -34.65 -25.85 -28.55
CA ILE A 87 -35.48 -26.64 -27.66
C ILE A 87 -36.32 -27.51 -28.59
N LEU A 88 -35.96 -28.79 -28.71
CA LEU A 88 -36.71 -29.78 -29.44
C LEU A 88 -38.08 -29.91 -28.76
N ASP A 89 -39.12 -29.35 -29.38
CA ASP A 89 -40.50 -29.47 -28.92
C ASP A 89 -40.95 -30.91 -29.14
N ILE A 90 -41.11 -31.66 -28.04
CA ILE A 90 -41.37 -33.09 -28.05
C ILE A 90 -42.88 -33.41 -28.12
N PHE A 91 -43.74 -32.40 -28.28
CA PHE A 91 -45.19 -32.52 -28.16
C PHE A 91 -45.98 -32.33 -29.47
N ASP A 92 -45.33 -32.29 -30.63
CA ASP A 92 -46.01 -32.03 -31.91
C ASP A 92 -46.43 -33.32 -32.64
N ASP A 93 -47.04 -34.26 -31.93
CA ASP A 93 -47.62 -35.47 -32.52
C ASP A 93 -48.81 -35.99 -31.69
N ASP A 94 -49.96 -35.31 -31.78
CA ASP A 94 -51.26 -36.00 -31.79
C ASP A 94 -52.36 -35.04 -32.27
N SER A 95 -52.58 -34.95 -33.58
CA SER A 95 -53.79 -34.37 -34.17
C SER A 95 -54.06 -34.98 -35.54
N SER A 96 -54.73 -36.13 -35.54
CA SER A 96 -55.50 -36.65 -36.69
C SER A 96 -56.79 -37.28 -36.21
#